data_AF-A0A963NRS0-F1
#
_entry.id   AF-A0A963NRS0-F1
#
_cell.length_a   1.000
_cell.length_b   1.000
_cell.length_c   1.000
_cell.angle_alpha   90.00
_cell.angle_beta   90.00
_cell.angle_gamma   90.00
#
_symmetry.space_group_name_H-M   'P 1'
#
loop_
_entity.id
_entity.type
_entity.pdbx_description
1 polymer ?
#
loop_
_entity_poly.entity_id
_entity_poly.type
_entity_poly.pdbx_seq_one_letter_code
_entity_poly.pdbx_strand_id
1 'polypeptide(L)'
;MNDRIAQALTKLFDRHRIVFWYDAKQELRDDFETLSLPGVEKLELTNNQYGVKYKILREQPEQKFLLYREGPQPNDLDNWLLDVQLAQGEFRTDQVAIWLSELELGLEFTNVVQAHVEFFQAIKRKDALKKLLQADDTAGQIRLKMLAVCTGSEPRMDAVMENLLQELADGRDEKIKLVDRCSLDSFLWEQMTRLYGYNSGEPGIRDFTIELFKSCYAMGTAGQVKLTGDALVFLKRWKDSRQFEDGFETLSGECAEVLGIEQDLAKRDFRELIELDYFRLIDQKIISDLVRAVTSRTVSSGDVSLWVRQRRQGHWYREYQHLYEAVDYAAQFAHALGEAKLTMDSLAEGVQRYSRFWYQLDQLYRKFIYHVRISGQASLMGSLTDQVENLYSNNYLMKLGDRFQTFVDATPRWEAFPVRAQKGFFEHWVRPFLRKDNKVCVIISDAMRYEIGDELLSLIRQEDRYSAELEPALSVLPSYTQLGMAALLPNKALAIADNETGTVLVDGQSSQGTANRTKILQSALNGRG
;
A
#
# COMPACT_ATOMS: atom_id res chain seq x y z
N MET A 1 28.18 41.62 17.64
CA MET A 1 27.56 42.12 16.40
C MET A 1 28.63 42.75 15.50
N ASN A 2 29.44 43.67 16.05
CA ASN A 2 30.62 44.26 15.40
C ASN A 2 31.54 43.33 14.59
N ASP A 3 31.94 42.15 15.11
CA ASP A 3 32.83 41.25 14.34
C ASP A 3 32.21 40.73 13.04
N ARG A 4 30.89 40.53 13.00
CA ARG A 4 30.18 40.08 11.79
C ARG A 4 29.99 41.21 10.79
N ILE A 5 29.69 42.42 11.27
CA ILE A 5 29.60 43.64 10.47
C ILE A 5 30.97 43.92 9.80
N ALA A 6 32.05 43.85 10.57
CA ALA A 6 33.41 44.04 10.06
C ALA A 6 33.80 43.01 8.98
N GLN A 7 33.48 41.74 9.19
CA GLN A 7 33.73 40.68 8.20
C GLN A 7 32.92 40.88 6.91
N ALA A 8 31.63 41.23 7.02
CA ALA A 8 30.77 41.47 5.87
C ALA A 8 31.24 42.69 5.05
N LEU A 9 31.60 43.77 5.73
CA LEU A 9 32.16 44.97 5.09
C LEU A 9 33.50 44.70 4.42
N THR A 10 34.38 43.90 5.04
CA THR A 10 35.68 43.54 4.47
C THR A 10 35.50 42.81 3.13
N LYS A 11 34.56 41.86 3.05
CA LYS A 11 34.22 41.16 1.79
C LYS A 11 33.67 42.11 0.72
N LEU A 12 32.85 43.10 1.09
CA LEU A 12 32.36 44.11 0.14
C LEU A 12 33.52 44.97 -0.39
N PHE A 13 34.47 45.32 0.47
CA PHE A 13 35.65 46.08 0.10
C PHE A 13 36.67 45.31 -0.76
N ASP A 14 36.54 43.99 -0.90
CA ASP A 14 37.33 43.21 -1.87
C ASP A 14 36.88 43.45 -3.31
N ARG A 15 35.61 43.84 -3.51
CA ARG A 15 34.99 44.04 -4.83
C ARG A 15 34.69 45.49 -5.14
N HIS A 16 34.45 46.30 -4.12
CA HIS A 16 34.03 47.69 -4.25
C HIS A 16 34.97 48.60 -3.48
N ARG A 17 35.27 49.77 -4.07
CA ARG A 17 36.10 50.78 -3.39
C ARG A 17 35.28 51.60 -2.41
N ILE A 18 34.02 51.84 -2.75
CA ILE A 18 33.09 52.64 -1.95
C ILE A 18 31.95 51.72 -1.53
N VAL A 19 31.55 51.79 -0.26
CA VAL A 19 30.43 51.04 0.28
C VAL A 19 29.46 51.98 0.99
N PHE A 20 28.20 51.94 0.60
CA PHE A 20 27.12 52.73 1.20
C PHE A 20 26.45 51.97 2.34
N TRP A 21 26.28 52.58 3.51
CA TRP A 21 25.57 52.02 4.65
C TRP A 21 24.41 52.93 5.02
N TYR A 22 23.18 52.48 4.74
CA TYR A 22 21.94 53.16 5.13
C TYR A 22 21.35 52.51 6.38
N ASP A 23 21.32 53.22 7.50
CA ASP A 23 20.70 52.75 8.73
C ASP A 23 19.22 53.17 8.78
N ALA A 24 18.37 52.45 8.04
CA ALA A 24 16.96 52.77 7.91
C ALA A 24 16.18 52.76 9.23
N LYS A 25 16.61 51.94 10.21
CA LYS A 25 15.95 51.80 11.51
C LYS A 25 16.60 52.62 12.63
N GLN A 26 17.73 53.28 12.36
CA GLN A 26 18.48 54.08 13.33
C GLN A 26 18.98 53.26 14.54
N GLU A 27 19.33 52.00 14.30
CA GLU A 27 19.72 51.04 15.36
C GLU A 27 21.23 50.77 15.40
N LEU A 28 22.00 51.27 14.43
CA LEU A 28 23.36 50.80 14.14
C LEU A 28 24.40 51.92 14.13
N ARG A 29 24.02 53.10 14.66
CA ARG A 29 24.91 54.24 14.87
C ARG A 29 26.14 53.86 15.71
N ASP A 30 25.91 53.20 16.85
CA ASP A 30 26.98 52.80 17.77
C ASP A 30 27.93 51.77 17.12
N ASP A 31 27.40 50.85 16.31
CA ASP A 31 28.21 49.90 15.54
C ASP A 31 29.06 50.64 14.49
N PHE A 32 28.49 51.60 13.76
CA PHE A 32 29.24 52.41 12.80
C PHE A 32 30.36 53.22 13.47
N GLU A 33 30.12 53.83 14.62
CA GLU A 33 31.12 54.64 15.34
C GLU A 33 32.25 53.79 15.89
N THR A 34 31.92 52.64 16.50
CA THR A 34 32.90 51.71 17.10
C THR A 34 33.66 50.86 16.08
N LEU A 35 33.14 50.71 14.87
CA LEU A 35 33.78 49.94 13.80
C LEU A 35 35.12 50.55 13.37
N SER A 36 36.17 49.73 13.38
CA SER A 36 37.49 50.08 12.84
C SER A 36 37.87 49.12 11.72
N LEU A 37 38.07 49.64 10.51
CA LEU A 37 38.48 48.89 9.34
C LEU A 37 39.82 49.46 8.83
N PRO A 38 40.92 48.70 8.86
CA PRO A 38 42.21 49.17 8.37
C PRO A 38 42.14 49.61 6.90
N GLY A 39 42.62 50.82 6.59
CA GLY A 39 42.69 51.34 5.23
C GLY A 39 41.35 51.82 4.64
N VAL A 40 40.27 51.86 5.42
CA VAL A 40 38.95 52.39 5.01
C VAL A 40 38.67 53.67 5.78
N GLU A 41 38.31 54.75 5.06
CA GLU A 41 37.89 56.01 5.67
C GLU A 41 36.36 56.03 5.84
N LYS A 42 35.89 56.33 7.06
CA LYS A 42 34.47 56.46 7.37
C LYS A 42 34.01 57.90 7.16
N LEU A 43 32.93 58.10 6.39
CA LEU A 43 32.32 59.41 6.18
C LEU A 43 30.82 59.34 6.45
N GLU A 44 30.31 60.36 7.14
CA GLU A 44 28.88 60.51 7.41
C GLU A 44 28.23 61.45 6.38
N LEU A 45 27.06 61.04 5.86
CA LEU A 45 26.29 61.77 4.86
C LEU A 45 25.23 62.67 5.51
N THR A 46 25.64 63.87 5.94
CA THR A 46 24.78 64.89 6.56
C THR A 46 24.70 66.14 5.68
N ASN A 47 23.92 66.08 4.60
CA ASN A 47 23.73 67.19 3.66
C ASN A 47 25.05 67.73 3.05
N ASN A 48 26.05 66.87 2.89
CA ASN A 48 27.40 67.17 2.40
C ASN A 48 27.75 66.39 1.12
N GLN A 49 26.76 65.80 0.46
CA GLN A 49 26.92 64.80 -0.61
C GLN A 49 27.75 65.32 -1.78
N TYR A 50 27.62 66.60 -2.14
CA TYR A 50 28.43 67.23 -3.19
C TYR A 50 29.93 67.22 -2.85
N GLY A 51 30.29 67.65 -1.64
CA GLY A 51 31.67 67.67 -1.17
C GLY A 51 32.24 66.26 -1.04
N VAL A 52 31.43 65.32 -0.52
CA VAL A 52 31.80 63.91 -0.45
C VAL A 52 32.06 63.34 -1.85
N LYS A 53 31.18 63.62 -2.83
CA LYS A 53 31.35 63.18 -4.22
C LYS A 53 32.65 63.70 -4.83
N TYR A 54 32.99 64.96 -4.60
CA TYR A 54 34.25 65.54 -5.06
C TYR A 54 35.46 64.85 -4.42
N LYS A 55 35.44 64.66 -3.10
CA LYS A 55 36.53 64.00 -2.36
C LYS A 55 36.78 62.57 -2.85
N ILE A 56 35.73 61.75 -2.94
CA ILE A 56 35.87 60.32 -3.28
C ILE A 56 36.17 60.08 -4.77
N LEU A 57 35.83 61.00 -5.67
CA LEU A 57 36.06 60.85 -7.12
C LEU A 57 37.27 61.64 -7.65
N ARG A 58 37.68 62.73 -6.98
CA ARG A 58 38.74 63.63 -7.47
C ARG A 58 39.94 63.74 -6.53
N GLU A 59 39.72 64.00 -5.25
CA GLU A 59 40.84 64.23 -4.31
C GLU A 59 41.53 62.92 -3.91
N GLN A 60 40.75 61.87 -3.68
CA GLN A 60 41.22 60.60 -3.15
C GLN A 60 40.65 59.41 -3.96
N PRO A 61 41.04 59.27 -5.25
CA PRO A 61 40.43 58.30 -6.16
C PRO A 61 40.75 56.83 -5.84
N GLU A 62 41.88 56.55 -5.17
CA GLU A 62 42.31 55.18 -4.83
C GLU A 62 41.92 54.77 -3.39
N GLN A 63 41.48 55.72 -2.56
CA GLN A 63 41.12 55.48 -1.16
C GLN A 63 39.78 54.73 -1.06
N LYS A 64 39.67 53.79 -0.12
CA LYS A 64 38.42 53.09 0.20
C LYS A 64 37.58 53.89 1.19
N PHE A 65 36.27 53.97 0.94
CA PHE A 65 35.33 54.75 1.76
C PHE A 65 34.12 53.94 2.20
N LEU A 66 33.76 54.08 3.48
CA LEU A 66 32.48 53.65 4.04
C LEU A 66 31.61 54.89 4.24
N LEU A 67 30.56 55.03 3.43
CA LEU A 67 29.64 56.17 3.47
C LEU A 67 28.41 55.79 4.29
N TYR A 68 28.27 56.37 5.48
CA TYR A 68 27.15 56.10 6.37
C TYR A 68 26.09 57.19 6.31
N ARG A 69 24.83 56.80 6.30
CA ARG A 69 23.68 57.69 6.44
C ARG A 69 22.73 57.12 7.46
N GLU A 70 22.35 57.97 8.41
CA GLU A 70 21.27 57.69 9.34
C GLU A 70 19.91 57.88 8.63
N GLY A 71 19.07 56.84 8.66
CA GLY A 71 17.79 56.79 7.93
C GLY A 71 17.86 56.05 6.59
N PRO A 72 16.71 55.91 5.90
CA PRO A 72 16.61 55.14 4.66
C PRO A 72 17.38 55.80 3.50
N GLN A 73 17.65 55.00 2.47
CA GLN A 73 18.15 55.50 1.19
C GLN A 73 17.20 56.58 0.63
N PRO A 74 17.72 57.70 0.09
CA PRO A 74 16.90 58.70 -0.60
C PRO A 74 16.24 58.14 -1.86
N ASN A 75 15.12 58.73 -2.27
CA ASN A 75 14.56 58.51 -3.60
C ASN A 75 15.61 58.84 -4.67
N ASP A 76 15.56 58.15 -5.81
CA ASP A 76 16.55 58.27 -6.88
C ASP A 76 16.76 59.72 -7.36
N LEU A 77 15.69 60.50 -7.48
CA LEU A 77 15.75 61.92 -7.88
C LEU A 77 16.47 62.82 -6.86
N ASP A 78 16.44 62.43 -5.59
CA ASP A 78 17.03 63.18 -4.46
C ASP A 78 18.40 62.63 -4.06
N ASN A 79 18.87 61.55 -4.71
CA ASN A 79 20.13 60.89 -4.39
C ASN A 79 21.29 61.43 -5.26
N TRP A 80 22.01 62.42 -4.75
CA TRP A 80 23.15 63.06 -5.44
C TRP A 80 24.33 62.11 -5.72
N LEU A 81 24.38 60.98 -5.02
CA LEU A 81 25.40 59.94 -5.15
C LEU A 81 24.88 58.69 -5.88
N LEU A 82 23.69 58.74 -6.50
CA LEU A 82 23.06 57.57 -7.13
C LEU A 82 23.98 56.90 -8.18
N ASP A 83 24.65 57.69 -9.00
CA ASP A 83 25.61 57.21 -10.00
C ASP A 83 26.78 56.45 -9.38
N VAL A 84 27.28 56.93 -8.23
CA VAL A 84 28.34 56.25 -7.47
C VAL A 84 27.80 55.00 -6.78
N GLN A 85 26.60 55.07 -6.20
CA GLN A 85 25.94 53.94 -5.54
C GLN A 85 25.68 52.80 -6.52
N LEU A 86 25.18 53.09 -7.72
CA LEU A 86 24.95 52.10 -8.77
C LEU A 86 26.24 51.47 -9.30
N ALA A 87 27.36 52.19 -9.24
CA ALA A 87 28.67 51.70 -9.69
C ALA A 87 29.47 50.97 -8.60
N GLN A 88 29.00 50.96 -7.35
CA GLN A 88 29.76 50.51 -6.18
C GLN A 88 28.90 49.61 -5.28
N GLY A 89 29.36 49.31 -4.06
CA GLY A 89 28.71 48.38 -3.15
C GLY A 89 27.73 49.07 -2.20
N GLU A 90 26.65 48.41 -1.85
CA GLU A 90 25.76 48.81 -0.76
C GLU A 90 25.82 47.76 0.36
N PHE A 91 26.15 48.21 1.57
CA PHE A 91 26.05 47.44 2.80
C PHE A 91 24.67 47.66 3.42
N ARG A 92 23.79 46.69 3.20
CA ARG A 92 22.51 46.61 3.88
C ARG A 92 22.66 45.77 5.14
N THR A 93 22.34 46.38 6.27
CA THR A 93 22.34 45.72 7.59
C THR A 93 20.99 45.13 7.96
N ASP A 94 20.02 45.12 7.04
CA ASP A 94 18.81 44.34 7.22
C ASP A 94 19.23 42.86 7.38
N GLN A 95 18.80 42.25 8.47
CA GLN A 95 18.94 40.84 8.76
C GLN A 95 18.56 39.95 7.53
N VAL A 96 17.65 40.45 6.68
CA VAL A 96 17.30 39.88 5.37
C VAL A 96 18.49 39.78 4.40
N ALA A 97 19.33 40.82 4.29
CA ALA A 97 20.50 40.80 3.41
C ALA A 97 21.56 39.80 3.89
N ILE A 98 21.72 39.65 5.21
CA ILE A 98 22.59 38.63 5.80
C ILE A 98 22.08 37.23 5.43
N TRP A 99 20.77 36.97 5.57
CA TRP A 99 20.19 35.68 5.20
C TRP A 99 20.28 35.37 3.72
N LEU A 100 20.08 36.37 2.84
CA LEU A 100 20.28 36.21 1.39
C LEU A 100 21.72 35.81 1.08
N SER A 101 22.70 36.48 1.70
CA SER A 101 24.11 36.14 1.51
C SER A 101 24.47 34.76 2.07
N GLU A 102 23.91 34.34 3.21
CA GLU A 102 24.14 33.01 3.81
C GLU A 102 23.58 31.89 2.92
N LEU A 103 22.44 32.14 2.27
CA LEU A 103 21.74 31.21 1.40
C LEU A 103 22.21 31.27 -0.06
N GLU A 104 23.14 32.18 -0.39
CA GLU A 104 23.65 32.42 -1.74
C GLU A 104 22.53 32.80 -2.73
N LEU A 105 21.51 33.51 -2.24
CA LEU A 105 20.38 34.01 -3.01
C LEU A 105 20.60 35.46 -3.45
N GLY A 106 20.13 35.80 -4.65
CA GLY A 106 20.20 37.15 -5.19
C GLY A 106 19.21 38.13 -4.52
N LEU A 107 19.41 39.42 -4.75
CA LEU A 107 18.62 40.50 -4.16
C LEU A 107 17.14 40.46 -4.61
N GLU A 108 16.84 39.81 -5.73
CA GLU A 108 15.49 39.58 -6.24
C GLU A 108 14.58 38.81 -5.27
N PHE A 109 15.16 38.03 -4.34
CA PHE A 109 14.41 37.28 -3.34
C PHE A 109 14.17 38.05 -2.03
N THR A 110 14.55 39.33 -1.94
CA THR A 110 14.37 40.17 -0.74
C THR A 110 12.94 40.13 -0.22
N ASN A 111 11.95 40.25 -1.12
CA ASN A 111 10.53 40.24 -0.73
C ASN A 111 10.09 38.89 -0.15
N VAL A 112 10.66 37.77 -0.62
CA VAL A 112 10.35 36.43 -0.07
C VAL A 112 10.88 36.31 1.35
N VAL A 113 12.13 36.71 1.57
CA VAL A 113 12.76 36.62 2.89
C VAL A 113 12.06 37.56 3.88
N GLN A 114 11.71 38.77 3.45
CA GLN A 114 11.01 39.76 4.27
C GLN A 114 9.57 39.34 4.62
N ALA A 115 8.86 38.65 3.72
CA ALA A 115 7.52 38.15 4.00
C ALA A 115 7.51 36.99 5.02
N HIS A 116 8.62 36.26 5.15
CA HIS A 116 8.70 35.03 5.94
C HIS A 116 9.83 35.08 7.00
N VAL A 117 10.08 36.25 7.58
CA VAL A 117 11.20 36.52 8.51
C VAL A 117 11.31 35.47 9.62
N GLU A 118 10.20 35.07 10.22
CA GLU A 118 10.17 34.07 11.28
C GLU A 118 10.88 32.77 10.86
N PHE A 119 10.66 32.30 9.62
CA PHE A 119 11.29 31.09 9.10
C PHE A 119 12.82 31.15 9.24
N PHE A 120 13.41 32.27 8.83
CA PHE A 120 14.86 32.46 8.74
C PHE A 120 15.54 32.72 10.09
N GLN A 121 14.78 33.05 11.14
CA GLN A 121 15.34 33.16 12.50
C GLN A 121 15.90 31.83 13.02
N ALA A 122 15.33 30.70 12.60
CA ALA A 122 15.77 29.38 13.05
C ALA A 122 16.90 28.83 12.18
N ILE A 123 18.09 28.66 12.77
CA ILE A 123 19.30 28.15 12.10
C ILE A 123 19.02 26.80 11.41
N LYS A 124 18.36 25.86 12.09
CA LYS A 124 18.03 24.54 11.54
C LYS A 124 17.19 24.61 10.25
N ARG A 125 16.23 25.55 10.16
CA ARG A 125 15.38 25.73 8.97
C ARG A 125 16.16 26.31 7.81
N LYS A 126 17.05 27.28 8.08
CA LYS A 126 17.95 27.84 7.07
C LYS A 126 18.89 26.78 6.51
N ASP A 127 19.51 25.98 7.37
CA ASP A 127 20.40 24.90 6.94
C ASP A 127 19.67 23.85 6.10
N ALA A 128 18.43 23.51 6.47
CA ALA A 128 17.59 22.61 5.70
C ALA A 128 17.20 23.21 4.34
N LEU A 129 16.78 24.47 4.30
CA LEU A 129 16.46 25.18 3.06
C LEU A 129 17.68 25.25 2.14
N LYS A 130 18.85 25.61 2.67
CA LYS A 130 20.10 25.74 1.89
C LYS A 130 20.44 24.46 1.12
N LYS A 131 20.17 23.28 1.69
CA LYS A 131 20.39 21.99 1.03
C LYS A 131 19.45 21.73 -0.15
N LEU A 132 18.29 22.38 -0.16
CA LEU A 132 17.26 22.20 -1.20
C LEU A 132 17.35 23.23 -2.31
N LEU A 133 18.01 24.38 -2.10
CA LEU A 133 18.09 25.47 -3.07
C LEU A 133 18.86 25.08 -4.34
N GLN A 134 18.39 25.60 -5.47
CA GLN A 134 18.97 25.43 -6.81
C GLN A 134 19.13 26.80 -7.47
N ALA A 135 20.08 26.92 -8.41
CA ALA A 135 20.44 28.21 -9.01
C ALA A 135 19.32 28.85 -9.85
N ASP A 136 18.37 28.05 -10.34
CA ASP A 136 17.24 28.45 -11.17
C ASP A 136 15.92 28.56 -10.40
N ASP A 137 15.98 28.53 -9.06
CA ASP A 137 14.79 28.63 -8.21
C ASP A 137 14.05 29.95 -8.39
N THR A 138 12.74 29.87 -8.58
CA THR A 138 11.82 30.99 -8.55
C THR A 138 11.34 31.27 -7.11
N ALA A 139 10.79 32.46 -6.87
CA ALA A 139 10.20 32.82 -5.59
C ALA A 139 9.13 31.81 -5.11
N GLY A 140 8.35 31.24 -6.03
CA GLY A 140 7.36 30.19 -5.72
C GLY A 140 8.02 28.87 -5.31
N GLN A 141 9.08 28.45 -6.00
CA GLN A 141 9.84 27.25 -5.65
C GLN A 141 10.52 27.37 -4.28
N ILE A 142 11.06 28.56 -3.94
CA ILE A 142 11.61 28.81 -2.61
C ILE A 142 10.53 28.66 -1.54
N ARG A 143 9.35 29.26 -1.72
CA ARG A 143 8.24 29.10 -0.76
C ARG A 143 7.78 27.64 -0.63
N LEU A 144 7.75 26.89 -1.72
CA LEU A 144 7.45 25.45 -1.67
C LEU A 144 8.51 24.66 -0.90
N LYS A 145 9.80 24.97 -1.09
CA LYS A 145 10.90 24.38 -0.31
C LYS A 145 10.80 24.77 1.17
N MET A 146 10.40 26.00 1.48
CA MET A 146 10.13 26.43 2.85
C MET A 146 8.97 25.65 3.50
N LEU A 147 7.87 25.44 2.77
CA LEU A 147 6.76 24.59 3.23
C LEU A 147 7.25 23.17 3.52
N ALA A 148 8.02 22.58 2.62
CA ALA A 148 8.58 21.24 2.79
C ALA A 148 9.50 21.13 4.02
N VAL A 149 10.30 22.16 4.31
CA VAL A 149 11.09 22.23 5.54
C VAL A 149 10.21 22.31 6.79
N CYS A 150 9.11 23.07 6.75
CA CYS A 150 8.18 23.17 7.88
C CYS A 150 7.44 21.85 8.15
N THR A 151 7.10 21.10 7.11
CA THR A 151 6.36 19.83 7.23
C THR A 151 7.25 18.58 7.34
N GLY A 152 8.56 18.73 7.09
CA GLY A 152 9.51 17.63 7.05
C GLY A 152 9.35 16.74 5.81
N SER A 153 8.90 17.31 4.69
CA SER A 153 8.60 16.59 3.45
C SER A 153 9.60 16.90 2.33
N GLU A 154 9.42 16.23 1.18
CA GLU A 154 10.02 16.66 -0.08
C GLU A 154 9.37 17.96 -0.60
N PRO A 155 10.07 18.75 -1.43
CA PRO A 155 9.57 20.01 -2.00
C PRO A 155 8.56 19.78 -3.14
N ARG A 156 7.47 19.07 -2.84
CA ARG A 156 6.29 18.88 -3.69
C ARG A 156 5.04 19.10 -2.85
N MET A 157 4.04 19.79 -3.40
CA MET A 157 2.82 20.14 -2.67
C MET A 157 2.11 18.90 -2.11
N ASP A 158 2.00 17.89 -2.95
CA ASP A 158 1.55 16.55 -2.63
C ASP A 158 2.24 15.93 -1.39
N ALA A 159 3.57 16.00 -1.29
CA ALA A 159 4.31 15.46 -0.14
C ALA A 159 4.12 16.32 1.12
N VAL A 160 3.96 17.63 0.95
CA VAL A 160 3.60 18.56 2.03
C VAL A 160 2.23 18.18 2.59
N MET A 161 1.23 17.95 1.74
CA MET A 161 -0.12 17.57 2.15
C MET A 161 -0.17 16.20 2.82
N GLU A 162 0.49 15.18 2.27
CA GLU A 162 0.57 13.85 2.91
C GLU A 162 1.11 13.95 4.34
N ASN A 163 2.13 14.79 4.56
CA ASN A 163 2.72 15.01 5.89
C ASN A 163 1.83 15.80 6.86
N LEU A 164 1.00 16.71 6.37
CA LEU A 164 0.03 17.46 7.15
C LEU A 164 -1.19 16.58 7.50
N LEU A 165 -1.63 15.75 6.56
CA LEU A 165 -2.71 14.79 6.77
C LEU A 165 -2.30 13.70 7.77
N GLN A 166 -1.06 13.20 7.70
CA GLN A 166 -0.54 12.28 8.71
C GLN A 166 -0.52 12.92 10.10
N GLU A 167 -0.08 14.18 10.21
CA GLU A 167 -0.07 14.86 11.50
C GLU A 167 -1.48 15.07 12.05
N LEU A 168 -2.44 15.42 11.18
CA LEU A 168 -3.85 15.53 11.54
C LEU A 168 -4.41 14.20 12.04
N ALA A 169 -4.09 13.09 11.37
CA ALA A 169 -4.49 11.75 11.78
C ALA A 169 -3.91 11.37 13.15
N ASP A 170 -2.69 11.81 13.45
CA ASP A 170 -2.06 11.64 14.77
C ASP A 170 -2.67 12.55 15.86
N GLY A 171 -3.67 13.38 15.53
CA GLY A 171 -4.29 14.33 16.46
C GLY A 171 -3.40 15.53 16.81
N ARG A 172 -2.43 15.86 15.95
CA ARG A 172 -1.47 16.95 16.13
C ARG A 172 -1.68 18.05 15.09
N ASP A 173 -1.08 19.20 15.34
CA ASP A 173 -1.18 20.38 14.46
C ASP A 173 0.09 21.25 14.46
N GLU A 174 1.24 20.67 14.86
CA GLU A 174 2.49 21.40 15.04
C GLU A 174 3.05 21.92 13.72
N LYS A 175 3.00 21.13 12.64
CA LYS A 175 3.48 21.50 11.30
C LYS A 175 2.63 22.61 10.71
N ILE A 176 1.29 22.52 10.78
CA ILE A 176 0.42 23.58 10.24
C ILE A 176 0.59 24.88 11.03
N LYS A 177 0.66 24.81 12.37
CA LYS A 177 0.97 25.98 13.21
C LYS A 177 2.35 26.58 12.89
N LEU A 178 3.32 25.75 12.49
CA LEU A 178 4.63 26.22 12.06
C LEU A 178 4.56 26.94 10.71
N VAL A 179 3.77 26.42 9.77
CA VAL A 179 3.50 27.07 8.48
C VAL A 179 2.88 28.45 8.69
N ASP A 180 1.85 28.55 9.55
CA ASP A 180 1.19 29.81 9.89
C ASP A 180 2.16 30.80 10.54
N ARG A 181 2.97 30.33 11.49
CA ARG A 181 3.98 31.18 12.17
C ARG A 181 5.05 31.69 11.21
N CYS A 182 5.37 30.94 10.17
CA CYS A 182 6.28 31.36 9.10
C CYS A 182 5.61 32.23 8.03
N SER A 183 4.34 32.57 8.20
CA SER A 183 3.53 33.32 7.23
C SER A 183 3.46 32.65 5.86
N LEU A 184 3.46 31.32 5.81
CA LEU A 184 3.41 30.52 4.57
C LEU A 184 2.01 30.00 4.24
N ASP A 185 1.04 30.27 5.10
CA ASP A 185 -0.37 29.88 4.99
C ASP A 185 -1.03 30.42 3.71
N SER A 186 -0.86 31.71 3.42
CA SER A 186 -1.40 32.33 2.20
C SER A 186 -0.93 31.62 0.93
N PHE A 187 0.36 31.30 0.85
CA PHE A 187 0.95 30.56 -0.27
C PHE A 187 0.44 29.12 -0.33
N LEU A 188 0.36 28.43 0.82
CA LEU A 188 -0.19 27.08 0.92
C LEU A 188 -1.59 27.03 0.31
N TRP A 189 -2.50 27.89 0.78
CA TRP A 189 -3.90 27.88 0.36
C TRP A 189 -4.07 28.30 -1.10
N GLU A 190 -3.25 29.24 -1.59
CA GLU A 190 -3.21 29.58 -3.02
C GLU A 190 -2.85 28.35 -3.89
N GLN A 191 -1.86 27.54 -3.46
CA GLN A 191 -1.52 26.31 -4.16
C GLN A 191 -2.65 25.27 -4.08
N MET A 192 -3.33 25.15 -2.93
CA MET A 192 -4.48 24.24 -2.78
C MET A 192 -5.65 24.63 -3.69
N THR A 193 -5.93 25.92 -3.85
CA THR A 193 -6.92 26.42 -4.81
C THR A 193 -6.48 26.13 -6.24
N ARG A 194 -5.22 26.39 -6.58
CA ARG A 194 -4.71 26.21 -7.95
C ARG A 194 -4.68 24.75 -8.39
N LEU A 195 -4.23 23.84 -7.52
CA LEU A 195 -4.04 22.43 -7.86
C LEU A 195 -5.32 21.63 -7.72
N TYR A 196 -6.01 21.78 -6.58
CA TYR A 196 -7.15 20.93 -6.23
C TYR A 196 -8.50 21.63 -6.38
N GLY A 197 -8.53 22.94 -6.67
CA GLY A 197 -9.76 23.72 -6.70
C GLY A 197 -10.36 24.00 -5.33
N TYR A 198 -9.60 23.79 -4.25
CA TYR A 198 -10.10 23.99 -2.89
C TYR A 198 -10.23 25.49 -2.58
N ASN A 199 -11.46 25.95 -2.33
CA ASN A 199 -11.77 27.35 -2.04
C ASN A 199 -12.71 27.42 -0.83
N SER A 200 -12.24 28.00 0.27
CA SER A 200 -12.95 28.13 1.55
C SER A 200 -12.71 29.51 2.15
N GLY A 201 -13.71 30.06 2.84
CA GLY A 201 -13.59 31.34 3.55
C GLY A 201 -12.71 31.26 4.80
N GLU A 202 -12.64 30.09 5.42
CA GLU A 202 -11.77 29.77 6.56
C GLU A 202 -11.06 28.45 6.26
N PRO A 203 -9.98 28.47 5.44
CA PRO A 203 -9.34 27.25 4.98
C PRO A 203 -8.62 26.54 6.14
N GLY A 204 -8.73 25.21 6.16
CA GLY A 204 -8.10 24.38 7.18
C GLY A 204 -7.88 22.95 6.71
N ILE A 205 -6.87 22.28 7.27
CA ILE A 205 -6.49 20.92 6.82
C ILE A 205 -7.63 19.92 7.02
N ARG A 206 -8.36 20.03 8.14
CA ARG A 206 -9.52 19.16 8.43
C ARG A 206 -10.67 19.39 7.45
N ASP A 207 -11.00 20.64 7.16
CA ASP A 207 -12.05 20.99 6.19
C ASP A 207 -11.68 20.52 4.78
N PHE A 208 -10.43 20.75 4.36
CA PHE A 208 -9.90 20.20 3.11
C PHE A 208 -10.02 18.67 3.06
N THR A 209 -9.68 17.97 4.14
CA THR A 209 -9.76 16.50 4.20
C THR A 209 -11.19 16.00 3.98
N ILE A 210 -12.17 16.61 4.67
CA ILE A 210 -13.59 16.27 4.51
C ILE A 210 -14.05 16.53 3.08
N GLU A 211 -13.71 17.71 2.53
CA GLU A 211 -14.11 18.07 1.16
C GLU A 211 -13.39 17.19 0.11
N LEU A 212 -12.16 16.75 0.37
CA LEU A 212 -11.41 15.81 -0.47
C LEU A 212 -12.14 14.47 -0.57
N PHE A 213 -12.39 13.82 0.57
CA PHE A 213 -13.13 12.56 0.59
C PHE A 213 -14.53 12.70 -0.01
N LYS A 214 -15.25 13.77 0.33
CA LYS A 214 -16.60 14.05 -0.20
C LYS A 214 -16.60 14.22 -1.71
N SER A 215 -15.74 15.08 -2.25
CA SER A 215 -15.67 15.34 -3.69
C SER A 215 -15.22 14.11 -4.47
N CYS A 216 -14.20 13.38 -3.99
CA CYS A 216 -13.72 12.16 -4.66
C CYS A 216 -14.76 11.03 -4.63
N TYR A 217 -15.50 10.88 -3.53
CA TYR A 217 -16.62 9.94 -3.45
C TYR A 217 -17.75 10.36 -4.39
N ALA A 218 -18.09 11.65 -4.44
CA ALA A 218 -19.12 12.21 -5.33
C ALA A 218 -18.79 12.02 -6.82
N MET A 219 -17.51 12.10 -7.20
CA MET A 219 -17.06 11.83 -8.58
C MET A 219 -17.40 10.39 -9.03
N GLY A 220 -17.41 9.43 -8.11
CA GLY A 220 -17.78 8.03 -8.38
C GLY A 220 -19.26 7.71 -8.21
N THR A 221 -20.05 8.60 -7.59
CA THR A 221 -21.43 8.30 -7.13
C THR A 221 -22.48 9.32 -7.58
N ALA A 222 -22.16 10.12 -8.61
CA ALA A 222 -22.99 11.16 -9.21
C ALA A 222 -23.40 12.30 -8.25
N GLY A 223 -22.53 12.64 -7.28
CA GLY A 223 -22.74 13.73 -6.34
C GLY A 223 -22.26 15.09 -6.83
N GLN A 224 -22.45 16.13 -6.02
CA GLN A 224 -21.88 17.45 -6.30
C GLN A 224 -20.37 17.45 -6.02
N VAL A 225 -19.58 17.73 -7.06
CA VAL A 225 -18.12 17.76 -7.01
C VAL A 225 -17.66 19.21 -6.93
N LYS A 226 -16.81 19.54 -5.95
CA LYS A 226 -16.19 20.88 -5.83
C LYS A 226 -14.72 20.91 -6.19
N LEU A 227 -14.00 19.81 -5.98
CA LEU A 227 -12.57 19.71 -6.29
C LEU A 227 -12.30 19.26 -7.72
N THR A 228 -11.09 19.50 -8.21
CA THR A 228 -10.63 19.10 -9.55
C THR A 228 -10.27 17.60 -9.61
N GLY A 229 -10.09 17.07 -10.83
CA GLY A 229 -9.63 15.69 -11.03
C GLY A 229 -8.24 15.41 -10.43
N ASP A 230 -7.39 16.44 -10.27
CA ASP A 230 -6.08 16.29 -9.64
C ASP A 230 -6.19 15.93 -8.15
N ALA A 231 -7.25 16.37 -7.48
CA ALA A 231 -7.55 15.96 -6.10
C ALA A 231 -7.83 14.45 -6.00
N LEU A 232 -8.50 13.88 -7.01
CA LEU A 232 -8.73 12.43 -7.09
C LEU A 232 -7.43 11.66 -7.32
N VAL A 233 -6.54 12.17 -8.18
CA VAL A 233 -5.22 11.57 -8.40
C VAL A 233 -4.40 11.59 -7.10
N PHE A 234 -4.43 12.72 -6.39
CA PHE A 234 -3.80 12.86 -5.08
C PHE A 234 -4.35 11.84 -4.07
N LEU A 235 -5.67 11.75 -3.91
CA LEU A 235 -6.31 10.80 -2.98
C LEU A 235 -5.92 9.35 -3.28
N LYS A 236 -5.94 8.94 -4.56
CA LYS A 236 -5.55 7.58 -4.97
C LYS A 236 -4.10 7.29 -4.64
N ARG A 237 -3.17 8.20 -4.96
CA ARG A 237 -1.76 8.01 -4.61
C ARG A 237 -1.54 7.95 -3.09
N TRP A 238 -2.22 8.82 -2.35
CA TRP A 238 -2.12 8.86 -0.89
C TRP A 238 -2.62 7.55 -0.27
N LYS A 239 -3.79 7.05 -0.69
CA LYS A 239 -4.34 5.74 -0.33
C LYS A 239 -3.37 4.60 -0.59
N ASP A 240 -2.73 4.60 -1.77
CA ASP A 240 -1.81 3.52 -2.17
C ASP A 240 -0.40 3.67 -1.54
N SER A 241 -0.16 4.70 -0.73
CA SER A 241 1.12 4.95 -0.08
C SER A 241 1.29 4.13 1.20
N ARG A 242 2.21 3.17 1.19
CA ARG A 242 2.59 2.39 2.39
C ARG A 242 3.13 3.24 3.55
N GLN A 243 3.65 4.43 3.27
CA GLN A 243 4.17 5.31 4.32
C GLN A 243 3.04 6.01 5.09
N PHE A 244 1.93 6.29 4.43
CA PHE A 244 0.83 7.09 4.97
C PHE A 244 -0.47 6.29 5.07
N GLU A 245 -0.39 4.96 5.01
CA GLU A 245 -1.51 4.01 5.07
C GLU A 245 -2.34 4.25 6.33
N ASP A 246 -1.71 4.23 7.52
CA ASP A 246 -2.39 4.45 8.80
C ASP A 246 -3.11 5.81 8.88
N GLY A 247 -2.47 6.87 8.35
CA GLY A 247 -3.05 8.21 8.32
C GLY A 247 -4.26 8.31 7.38
N PHE A 248 -4.18 7.65 6.23
CA PHE A 248 -5.32 7.54 5.30
C PHE A 248 -6.47 6.78 5.95
N GLU A 249 -6.22 5.63 6.56
CA GLU A 249 -7.27 4.79 7.16
C GLU A 249 -7.99 5.51 8.30
N THR A 250 -7.24 6.21 9.15
CA THR A 250 -7.77 7.00 10.27
C THR A 250 -8.69 8.10 9.75
N LEU A 251 -8.21 8.93 8.83
CA LEU A 251 -8.99 10.06 8.29
C LEU A 251 -10.16 9.59 7.42
N SER A 252 -10.00 8.49 6.68
CA SER A 252 -11.09 7.84 5.94
C SER A 252 -12.23 7.44 6.89
N GLY A 253 -11.90 6.83 8.03
CA GLY A 253 -12.86 6.47 9.08
C GLY A 253 -13.60 7.68 9.64
N GLU A 254 -12.87 8.72 10.07
CA GLU A 254 -13.47 9.96 10.57
C GLU A 254 -14.37 10.64 9.54
N CYS A 255 -13.91 10.76 8.30
CA CYS A 255 -14.69 11.35 7.22
C CYS A 255 -15.93 10.52 6.91
N ALA A 256 -15.87 9.18 7.03
CA ALA A 256 -17.03 8.32 6.82
C ALA A 256 -18.16 8.63 7.82
N GLU A 257 -17.82 8.87 9.08
CA GLU A 257 -18.79 9.26 10.12
C GLU A 257 -19.37 10.66 9.86
N VAL A 258 -18.51 11.66 9.63
CA VAL A 258 -18.91 13.05 9.42
C VAL A 258 -19.81 13.21 8.18
N LEU A 259 -19.51 12.46 7.11
CA LEU A 259 -20.25 12.52 5.85
C LEU A 259 -21.50 11.63 5.85
N GLY A 260 -21.72 10.81 6.88
CA GLY A 260 -22.84 9.87 6.93
C GLY A 260 -22.79 8.83 5.82
N ILE A 261 -21.59 8.31 5.53
CA ILE A 261 -21.37 7.38 4.41
C ILE A 261 -22.17 6.10 4.60
N GLU A 262 -22.32 5.59 5.82
CA GLU A 262 -23.13 4.39 6.09
C GLU A 262 -24.59 4.55 5.62
N GLN A 263 -25.23 5.69 5.92
CA GLN A 263 -26.62 5.96 5.55
C GLN A 263 -26.79 6.17 4.05
N ASP A 264 -25.77 6.72 3.37
CA ASP A 264 -25.77 6.86 1.92
C ASP A 264 -25.59 5.50 1.23
N LEU A 265 -24.62 4.70 1.67
CA LEU A 265 -24.36 3.35 1.17
C LEU A 265 -25.60 2.46 1.29
N ALA A 266 -26.36 2.57 2.39
CA ALA A 266 -27.59 1.80 2.58
C ALA A 266 -28.63 1.98 1.45
N LYS A 267 -28.58 3.09 0.71
CA LYS A 267 -29.51 3.41 -0.39
C LYS A 267 -28.98 3.01 -1.76
N ARG A 268 -27.72 2.58 -1.85
CA ARG A 268 -27.02 2.29 -3.11
C ARG A 268 -26.95 0.80 -3.39
N ASP A 269 -26.90 0.49 -4.69
CA ASP A 269 -26.54 -0.83 -5.18
C ASP A 269 -25.01 -0.98 -5.13
N PHE A 270 -24.53 -2.13 -4.65
CA PHE A 270 -23.08 -2.39 -4.58
C PHE A 270 -22.37 -2.30 -5.93
N ARG A 271 -23.08 -2.51 -7.06
CA ARG A 271 -22.50 -2.43 -8.41
C ARG A 271 -21.97 -1.05 -8.76
N GLU A 272 -22.58 0.00 -8.21
CA GLU A 272 -22.10 1.38 -8.37
C GLU A 272 -20.82 1.64 -7.56
N LEU A 273 -20.51 0.76 -6.61
CA LEU A 273 -19.43 0.95 -5.63
C LEU A 273 -18.20 0.09 -5.91
N ILE A 274 -18.29 -0.85 -6.86
CA ILE A 274 -17.25 -1.86 -7.12
C ILE A 274 -15.86 -1.24 -7.36
N GLU A 275 -15.80 -0.09 -8.04
CA GLU A 275 -14.55 0.60 -8.37
C GLU A 275 -14.05 1.52 -7.24
N LEU A 276 -14.82 1.71 -6.17
CA LEU A 276 -14.50 2.62 -5.08
C LEU A 276 -13.95 1.87 -3.88
N ASP A 277 -12.89 2.39 -3.27
CA ASP A 277 -12.24 1.79 -2.10
C ASP A 277 -11.76 2.86 -1.10
N TYR A 278 -12.37 4.05 -1.14
CA TYR A 278 -11.96 5.18 -0.30
C TYR A 278 -12.37 5.02 1.16
N PHE A 279 -13.39 4.20 1.43
CA PHE A 279 -13.92 3.95 2.77
C PHE A 279 -14.04 2.45 3.02
N ARG A 280 -13.61 2.01 4.20
CA ARG A 280 -13.76 0.63 4.66
C ARG A 280 -15.22 0.14 4.63
N LEU A 281 -16.17 1.03 4.86
CA LEU A 281 -17.62 0.74 4.80
C LEU A 281 -18.09 0.28 3.41
N ILE A 282 -17.38 0.67 2.34
CA ILE A 282 -17.73 0.25 0.97
C ILE A 282 -17.53 -1.27 0.82
N ASP A 283 -16.40 -1.81 1.25
CA ASP A 283 -16.16 -3.26 1.18
C ASP A 283 -17.16 -4.03 2.05
N GLN A 284 -17.47 -3.54 3.25
CA GLN A 284 -18.48 -4.14 4.12
C GLN A 284 -19.86 -4.19 3.43
N LYS A 285 -20.27 -3.10 2.78
CA LYS A 285 -21.51 -3.04 2.00
C LYS A 285 -21.50 -4.02 0.83
N ILE A 286 -20.42 -4.03 0.04
CA ILE A 286 -20.28 -4.92 -1.12
C ILE A 286 -20.39 -6.38 -0.68
N ILE A 287 -19.67 -6.78 0.37
CA ILE A 287 -19.67 -8.16 0.86
C ILE A 287 -21.06 -8.55 1.37
N SER A 288 -21.70 -7.70 2.18
CA SER A 288 -23.04 -7.94 2.71
C SER A 288 -24.08 -8.12 1.59
N ASP A 289 -24.04 -7.27 0.58
CA ASP A 289 -24.92 -7.36 -0.58
C ASP A 289 -24.63 -8.60 -1.43
N LEU A 290 -23.35 -8.92 -1.66
CA LEU A 290 -22.97 -10.12 -2.41
C LEU A 290 -23.41 -11.40 -1.70
N VAL A 291 -23.22 -11.50 -0.38
CA VAL A 291 -23.71 -12.62 0.42
C VAL A 291 -25.23 -12.76 0.24
N ARG A 292 -25.98 -11.67 0.32
CA ARG A 292 -27.44 -11.67 0.11
C ARG A 292 -27.80 -12.08 -1.32
N ALA A 293 -27.11 -11.55 -2.32
CA ALA A 293 -27.37 -11.81 -3.73
C ALA A 293 -27.10 -13.27 -4.11
N VAL A 294 -25.99 -13.84 -3.63
CA VAL A 294 -25.65 -15.26 -3.82
C VAL A 294 -26.64 -16.15 -3.08
N THR A 295 -26.96 -15.85 -1.82
CA THR A 295 -27.94 -16.60 -1.02
C THR A 295 -29.31 -16.63 -1.72
N SER A 296 -29.73 -15.49 -2.26
CA SER A 296 -31.01 -15.30 -2.97
C SER A 296 -30.97 -15.75 -4.43
N ARG A 297 -29.80 -16.17 -4.94
CA ARG A 297 -29.54 -16.59 -6.33
C ARG A 297 -29.97 -15.56 -7.38
N THR A 298 -29.74 -14.27 -7.10
CA THR A 298 -30.10 -13.16 -8.00
C THR A 298 -28.97 -12.74 -8.92
N VAL A 299 -27.78 -13.35 -8.79
CA VAL A 299 -26.58 -13.05 -9.58
C VAL A 299 -25.95 -14.34 -10.08
N SER A 300 -25.26 -14.26 -11.22
CA SER A 300 -24.54 -15.41 -11.78
C SER A 300 -23.21 -15.63 -11.06
N SER A 301 -22.72 -16.87 -11.06
CA SER A 301 -21.37 -17.17 -10.54
C SER A 301 -20.28 -16.41 -11.28
N GLY A 302 -20.42 -16.19 -12.60
CA GLY A 302 -19.44 -15.48 -13.40
C GLY A 302 -19.30 -14.00 -13.02
N ASP A 303 -20.42 -13.34 -12.75
CA ASP A 303 -20.43 -11.94 -12.30
C ASP A 303 -19.78 -11.80 -10.91
N VAL A 304 -20.11 -12.73 -10.00
CA VAL A 304 -19.49 -12.76 -8.66
C VAL A 304 -17.98 -12.89 -8.75
N SER A 305 -17.48 -13.84 -9.55
CA SER A 305 -16.04 -14.01 -9.73
C SER A 305 -15.38 -12.79 -10.39
N LEU A 306 -16.08 -12.06 -11.26
CA LEU A 306 -15.59 -10.81 -11.85
C LEU A 306 -15.46 -9.71 -10.79
N TRP A 307 -16.52 -9.47 -10.01
CA TRP A 307 -16.52 -8.46 -8.96
C TRP A 307 -15.46 -8.74 -7.88
N VAL A 308 -15.34 -9.99 -7.42
CA VAL A 308 -14.29 -10.39 -6.47
C VAL A 308 -12.90 -10.13 -7.04
N ARG A 309 -12.67 -10.43 -8.33
CA ARG A 309 -11.38 -10.17 -8.98
C ARG A 309 -11.06 -8.68 -9.08
N GLN A 310 -12.06 -7.84 -9.34
CA GLN A 310 -11.89 -6.39 -9.34
C GLN A 310 -11.53 -5.89 -7.94
N ARG A 311 -12.21 -6.38 -6.90
CA ARG A 311 -11.93 -6.02 -5.51
C ARG A 311 -10.55 -6.44 -5.02
N ARG A 312 -9.91 -7.47 -5.59
CA ARG A 312 -8.53 -7.88 -5.26
C ARG A 312 -7.49 -6.76 -5.36
N GLN A 313 -7.77 -5.71 -6.13
CA GLN A 313 -6.87 -4.56 -6.31
C GLN A 313 -7.18 -3.40 -5.35
N GLY A 314 -8.27 -3.48 -4.59
CA GLY A 314 -8.70 -2.42 -3.67
C GLY A 314 -7.90 -2.41 -2.38
N HIS A 315 -7.83 -1.23 -1.76
CA HIS A 315 -7.10 -0.98 -0.51
C HIS A 315 -7.43 -1.98 0.61
N TRP A 316 -8.73 -2.15 0.88
CA TRP A 316 -9.24 -2.95 2.00
C TRP A 316 -9.32 -4.45 1.71
N TYR A 317 -8.92 -4.90 0.50
CA TYR A 317 -9.09 -6.31 0.12
C TYR A 317 -8.37 -7.25 1.07
N ARG A 318 -7.16 -6.89 1.51
CA ARG A 318 -6.36 -7.75 2.40
C ARG A 318 -7.09 -8.04 3.71
N GLU A 319 -7.83 -7.08 4.24
CA GLU A 319 -8.63 -7.24 5.46
C GLU A 319 -9.81 -8.20 5.22
N TYR A 320 -10.46 -8.10 4.05
CA TYR A 320 -11.68 -8.82 3.73
C TYR A 320 -11.51 -10.01 2.77
N GLN A 321 -10.28 -10.40 2.47
CA GLN A 321 -9.95 -11.40 1.45
C GLN A 321 -10.76 -12.68 1.66
N HIS A 322 -10.81 -13.17 2.89
CA HIS A 322 -11.51 -14.42 3.18
C HIS A 322 -13.02 -14.33 2.98
N LEU A 323 -13.63 -13.16 3.17
CA LEU A 323 -15.05 -12.98 2.89
C LEU A 323 -15.33 -13.00 1.40
N TYR A 324 -14.54 -12.26 0.61
CA TYR A 324 -14.68 -12.25 -0.84
C TYR A 324 -14.48 -13.63 -1.46
N GLU A 325 -13.41 -14.34 -1.08
CA GLU A 325 -13.14 -15.69 -1.58
C GLU A 325 -14.25 -16.68 -1.16
N ALA A 326 -14.77 -16.59 0.06
CA ALA A 326 -15.90 -17.43 0.49
C ALA A 326 -17.15 -17.19 -0.37
N VAL A 327 -17.53 -15.94 -0.63
CA VAL A 327 -18.66 -15.62 -1.52
C VAL A 327 -18.44 -16.21 -2.92
N ASP A 328 -17.25 -16.07 -3.48
CA ASP A 328 -16.91 -16.59 -4.81
C ASP A 328 -17.01 -18.11 -4.87
N TYR A 329 -16.40 -18.83 -3.92
CA TYR A 329 -16.51 -20.29 -3.85
C TYR A 329 -17.93 -20.79 -3.63
N ALA A 330 -18.74 -20.09 -2.83
CA ALA A 330 -20.14 -20.45 -2.62
C ALA A 330 -20.95 -20.32 -3.91
N ALA A 331 -20.77 -19.23 -4.66
CA ALA A 331 -21.44 -19.00 -5.93
C ALA A 331 -21.05 -20.06 -6.97
N GLN A 332 -19.74 -20.35 -7.08
CA GLN A 332 -19.22 -21.41 -7.96
C GLN A 332 -19.74 -22.79 -7.57
N PHE A 333 -19.78 -23.11 -6.27
CA PHE A 333 -20.32 -24.38 -5.77
C PHE A 333 -21.79 -24.55 -6.14
N ALA A 334 -22.62 -23.53 -5.87
CA ALA A 334 -24.04 -23.59 -6.17
C ALA A 334 -24.31 -23.74 -7.67
N HIS A 335 -23.54 -23.05 -8.50
CA HIS A 335 -23.61 -23.17 -9.96
C HIS A 335 -23.19 -24.56 -10.45
N ALA A 336 -22.00 -25.02 -10.07
CA ALA A 336 -21.48 -26.34 -10.45
C ALA A 336 -22.42 -27.48 -10.01
N LEU A 337 -23.03 -27.37 -8.83
CA LEU A 337 -23.99 -28.36 -8.34
C LEU A 337 -25.29 -28.36 -9.14
N GLY A 338 -25.74 -27.18 -9.59
CA GLY A 338 -26.92 -27.04 -10.44
C GLY A 338 -26.76 -27.68 -11.82
N GLU A 339 -25.54 -27.68 -12.35
CA GLU A 339 -25.21 -28.32 -13.63
C GLU A 339 -24.85 -29.81 -13.51
N ALA A 340 -24.44 -30.25 -12.31
CA ALA A 340 -23.96 -31.60 -12.08
C ALA A 340 -25.06 -32.67 -12.26
N LYS A 341 -24.81 -33.61 -13.18
CA LYS A 341 -25.59 -34.85 -13.27
C LYS A 341 -24.98 -35.92 -12.38
N LEU A 342 -25.52 -36.07 -11.17
CA LEU A 342 -25.10 -37.06 -10.17
C LEU A 342 -25.73 -38.44 -10.44
N THR A 343 -25.50 -38.96 -11.64
CA THR A 343 -25.90 -40.30 -12.06
C THR A 343 -24.69 -41.12 -12.48
N MET A 344 -24.78 -42.44 -12.34
CA MET A 344 -23.80 -43.39 -12.85
C MET A 344 -24.47 -44.74 -13.08
N ASP A 345 -23.99 -45.48 -14.07
CA ASP A 345 -24.50 -46.78 -14.48
C ASP A 345 -23.58 -47.93 -14.04
N SER A 346 -22.40 -47.61 -13.47
CA SER A 346 -21.48 -48.59 -12.88
C SER A 346 -20.53 -47.94 -11.86
N LEU A 347 -19.86 -48.76 -11.02
CA LEU A 347 -18.80 -48.29 -10.12
C LEU A 347 -17.65 -47.61 -10.87
N ALA A 348 -17.22 -48.19 -12.00
CA ALA A 348 -16.14 -47.64 -12.81
C ALA A 348 -16.50 -46.25 -13.36
N GLU A 349 -17.71 -46.09 -13.87
CA GLU A 349 -18.21 -44.80 -14.33
C GLU A 349 -18.32 -43.81 -13.17
N GLY A 350 -18.82 -44.23 -12.01
CA GLY A 350 -18.90 -43.39 -10.82
C GLY A 350 -17.56 -42.80 -10.42
N VAL A 351 -16.52 -43.63 -10.34
CA VAL A 351 -15.17 -43.17 -10.02
C VAL A 351 -14.62 -42.24 -11.11
N GLN A 352 -14.84 -42.56 -12.39
CA GLN A 352 -14.40 -41.71 -13.49
C GLN A 352 -15.09 -40.35 -13.53
N ARG A 353 -16.41 -40.30 -13.30
CA ARG A 353 -17.18 -39.05 -13.21
C ARG A 353 -16.73 -38.23 -12.01
N TYR A 354 -16.47 -38.88 -10.88
CA TYR A 354 -15.91 -38.22 -9.72
C TYR A 354 -14.54 -37.61 -10.02
N SER A 355 -13.61 -38.38 -10.56
CA SER A 355 -12.24 -37.90 -10.87
C SER A 355 -12.17 -36.87 -11.99
N ARG A 356 -13.20 -36.76 -12.84
CA ARG A 356 -13.22 -35.77 -13.94
C ARG A 356 -13.99 -34.51 -13.59
N PHE A 357 -15.06 -34.62 -12.81
CA PHE A 357 -16.01 -33.53 -12.61
C PHE A 357 -16.46 -33.38 -11.16
N TRP A 358 -16.93 -34.45 -10.50
CA TRP A 358 -17.60 -34.27 -9.20
C TRP A 358 -16.64 -33.91 -8.06
N TYR A 359 -15.34 -34.20 -8.16
CA TYR A 359 -14.35 -33.79 -7.16
C TYR A 359 -14.31 -32.27 -6.98
N GLN A 360 -14.66 -31.50 -8.02
CA GLN A 360 -14.67 -30.04 -7.97
C GLN A 360 -15.68 -29.52 -6.95
N LEU A 361 -16.79 -30.22 -6.74
CA LEU A 361 -17.79 -29.85 -5.73
C LEU A 361 -17.24 -29.98 -4.31
N ASP A 362 -16.49 -31.06 -4.02
CA ASP A 362 -15.78 -31.21 -2.74
C ASP A 362 -14.72 -30.13 -2.55
N GLN A 363 -13.98 -29.79 -3.62
CA GLN A 363 -12.94 -28.77 -3.59
C GLN A 363 -13.53 -27.38 -3.29
N LEU A 364 -14.57 -26.98 -4.02
CA LEU A 364 -15.27 -25.71 -3.83
C LEU A 364 -15.87 -25.60 -2.42
N TYR A 365 -16.53 -26.66 -1.96
CA TYR A 365 -17.07 -26.72 -0.60
C TYR A 365 -15.96 -26.60 0.47
N ARG A 366 -14.87 -27.37 0.36
CA ARG A 366 -13.75 -27.29 1.30
C ARG A 366 -13.15 -25.88 1.35
N LYS A 367 -12.95 -25.25 0.20
CA LYS A 367 -12.41 -23.89 0.11
C LYS A 367 -13.36 -22.86 0.72
N PHE A 368 -14.65 -22.95 0.44
CA PHE A 368 -15.67 -22.13 1.10
C PHE A 368 -15.57 -22.24 2.64
N ILE A 369 -15.58 -23.46 3.18
CA ILE A 369 -15.51 -23.69 4.63
C ILE A 369 -14.20 -23.16 5.22
N TYR A 370 -13.08 -23.35 4.53
CA TYR A 370 -11.79 -22.78 4.95
C TYR A 370 -11.88 -21.25 5.08
N HIS A 371 -12.36 -20.57 4.04
CA HIS A 371 -12.43 -19.11 4.04
C HIS A 371 -13.42 -18.55 5.07
N VAL A 372 -14.59 -19.18 5.22
CA VAL A 372 -15.55 -18.80 6.28
C VAL A 372 -14.92 -18.93 7.67
N ARG A 373 -14.24 -20.06 7.96
CA ARG A 373 -13.59 -20.28 9.26
C ARG A 373 -12.50 -19.26 9.56
N ILE A 374 -11.64 -18.96 8.58
CA ILE A 374 -10.54 -18.00 8.78
C ILE A 374 -11.06 -16.57 8.90
N SER A 375 -12.14 -16.20 8.20
CA SER A 375 -12.72 -14.85 8.27
C SER A 375 -13.20 -14.44 9.66
N GLY A 376 -13.57 -15.40 10.53
CA GLY A 376 -14.11 -15.14 11.86
C GLY A 376 -15.50 -14.47 11.90
N GLN A 377 -16.13 -14.19 10.75
CA GLN A 377 -17.40 -13.45 10.64
C GLN A 377 -18.61 -14.38 10.43
N ALA A 378 -18.84 -15.26 11.41
CA ALA A 378 -19.89 -16.28 11.31
C ALA A 378 -21.30 -15.70 11.13
N SER A 379 -21.60 -14.54 11.72
CA SER A 379 -22.92 -13.89 11.62
C SER A 379 -23.23 -13.39 10.21
N LEU A 380 -22.29 -12.68 9.57
CA LEU A 380 -22.44 -12.16 8.21
C LEU A 380 -22.61 -13.29 7.20
N MET A 381 -21.86 -14.38 7.37
CA MET A 381 -21.86 -15.54 6.47
C MET A 381 -22.90 -16.61 6.81
N GLY A 382 -23.67 -16.43 7.88
CA GLY A 382 -24.51 -17.51 8.45
C GLY A 382 -25.50 -18.09 7.44
N SER A 383 -26.31 -17.24 6.80
CA SER A 383 -27.32 -17.70 5.84
C SER A 383 -26.71 -18.40 4.62
N LEU A 384 -25.56 -17.93 4.16
CA LEU A 384 -24.85 -18.52 3.03
C LEU A 384 -24.22 -19.86 3.42
N THR A 385 -23.66 -19.94 4.63
CA THR A 385 -23.11 -21.17 5.19
C THR A 385 -24.17 -22.24 5.33
N ASP A 386 -25.32 -21.91 5.93
CA ASP A 386 -26.44 -22.84 6.06
C ASP A 386 -26.92 -23.34 4.70
N GLN A 387 -27.00 -22.46 3.70
CA GLN A 387 -27.40 -22.85 2.35
C GLN A 387 -26.37 -23.80 1.70
N VAL A 388 -25.08 -23.47 1.76
CA VAL A 388 -24.01 -24.29 1.16
C VAL A 388 -23.91 -25.64 1.86
N GLU A 389 -23.96 -25.68 3.20
CA GLU A 389 -23.97 -26.93 3.98
C GLU A 389 -25.15 -27.82 3.63
N ASN A 390 -26.35 -27.25 3.51
CA ASN A 390 -27.55 -28.00 3.13
C ASN A 390 -27.44 -28.55 1.70
N LEU A 391 -26.95 -27.76 0.76
CA LEU A 391 -26.71 -28.21 -0.62
C LEU A 391 -25.65 -29.30 -0.68
N TYR A 392 -24.55 -29.15 0.06
CA TYR A 392 -23.49 -30.14 0.10
C TYR A 392 -23.95 -31.45 0.72
N SER A 393 -24.57 -31.40 1.90
CA SER A 393 -25.00 -32.60 2.62
C SER A 393 -26.13 -33.34 1.90
N ASN A 394 -27.20 -32.62 1.52
CA ASN A 394 -28.43 -33.25 1.03
C ASN A 394 -28.46 -33.42 -0.49
N ASN A 395 -27.85 -32.50 -1.25
CA ASN A 395 -27.95 -32.51 -2.70
C ASN A 395 -26.73 -33.12 -3.38
N TYR A 396 -25.58 -33.16 -2.70
CA TYR A 396 -24.36 -33.76 -3.21
C TYR A 396 -24.03 -35.08 -2.49
N LEU A 397 -23.66 -35.02 -1.21
CA LEU A 397 -23.17 -36.19 -0.46
C LEU A 397 -24.22 -37.30 -0.34
N MET A 398 -25.45 -36.98 0.10
CA MET A 398 -26.51 -37.99 0.23
C MET A 398 -26.83 -38.65 -1.11
N LYS A 399 -27.01 -37.87 -2.18
CA LYS A 399 -27.30 -38.41 -3.51
C LYS A 399 -26.18 -39.30 -4.05
N LEU A 400 -24.92 -38.89 -3.89
CA LEU A 400 -23.80 -39.71 -4.30
C LEU A 400 -23.71 -40.97 -3.44
N GLY A 401 -23.84 -40.85 -2.12
CA GLY A 401 -23.83 -41.95 -1.17
C GLY A 401 -24.85 -43.03 -1.52
N ASP A 402 -26.13 -42.66 -1.67
CA ASP A 402 -27.21 -43.58 -2.02
C ASP A 402 -26.96 -44.30 -3.35
N ARG A 403 -26.42 -43.58 -4.33
CA ARG A 403 -26.09 -44.16 -5.64
C ARG A 403 -24.92 -45.13 -5.53
N PHE A 404 -23.83 -44.74 -4.88
CA PHE A 404 -22.67 -45.63 -4.68
C PHE A 404 -23.06 -46.87 -3.89
N GLN A 405 -23.88 -46.72 -2.84
CA GLN A 405 -24.36 -47.83 -2.02
C GLN A 405 -25.05 -48.91 -2.85
N THR A 406 -25.93 -48.52 -3.78
CA THR A 406 -26.63 -49.47 -4.67
C THR A 406 -25.66 -50.36 -5.47
N PHE A 407 -24.57 -49.78 -5.96
CA PHE A 407 -23.57 -50.53 -6.73
C PHE A 407 -22.59 -51.30 -5.85
N VAL A 408 -22.28 -50.78 -4.65
CA VAL A 408 -21.47 -51.48 -3.64
C VAL A 408 -22.17 -52.76 -3.19
N ASP A 409 -23.48 -52.69 -2.90
CA ASP A 409 -24.27 -53.84 -2.45
C ASP A 409 -24.40 -54.92 -3.54
N ALA A 410 -24.46 -54.49 -4.81
CA ALA A 410 -24.61 -55.39 -5.94
C ALA A 410 -23.29 -56.01 -6.42
N THR A 411 -22.13 -55.48 -6.02
CA THR A 411 -20.85 -55.94 -6.60
C THR A 411 -20.33 -57.22 -5.92
N PRO A 412 -20.08 -58.30 -6.68
CA PRO A 412 -19.55 -59.54 -6.11
C PRO A 412 -18.04 -59.42 -5.78
N ARG A 413 -17.36 -58.44 -6.38
CA ARG A 413 -15.94 -58.14 -6.15
C ARG A 413 -15.74 -56.63 -6.14
N TRP A 414 -14.87 -56.16 -5.26
CA TRP A 414 -14.53 -54.75 -5.15
C TRP A 414 -13.54 -54.32 -6.23
N GLU A 415 -14.05 -54.14 -7.45
CA GLU A 415 -13.28 -53.79 -8.65
C GLU A 415 -14.06 -52.78 -9.50
N ALA A 416 -13.34 -51.89 -10.20
CA ALA A 416 -13.94 -50.82 -11.00
C ALA A 416 -13.14 -50.59 -12.30
N PHE A 417 -12.83 -51.67 -13.04
CA PHE A 417 -12.02 -51.59 -14.26
C PHE A 417 -12.56 -50.54 -15.24
N PRO A 418 -11.71 -49.67 -15.83
CA PRO A 418 -10.25 -49.68 -15.83
C PRO A 418 -9.57 -48.99 -14.63
N VAL A 419 -10.31 -48.51 -13.63
CA VAL A 419 -9.73 -47.88 -12.44
C VAL A 419 -8.92 -48.90 -11.65
N ARG A 420 -7.68 -48.53 -11.32
CA ARG A 420 -6.75 -49.42 -10.61
C ARG A 420 -7.08 -49.47 -9.14
N ALA A 421 -7.04 -50.67 -8.58
CA ALA A 421 -7.15 -50.86 -7.13
C ALA A 421 -5.90 -50.35 -6.42
N GLN A 422 -6.09 -49.73 -5.25
CA GLN A 422 -5.02 -49.22 -4.39
C GLN A 422 -3.98 -50.30 -4.05
N LYS A 423 -4.41 -51.57 -3.90
CA LYS A 423 -3.50 -52.72 -3.66
C LYS A 423 -2.46 -52.93 -4.76
N GLY A 424 -2.73 -52.44 -5.96
CA GLY A 424 -1.81 -52.52 -7.11
C GLY A 424 -0.80 -51.37 -7.15
N PHE A 425 -0.75 -50.51 -6.13
CA PHE A 425 0.02 -49.27 -6.17
C PHE A 425 1.51 -49.49 -6.46
N PHE A 426 2.13 -50.38 -5.69
CA PHE A 426 3.57 -50.62 -5.80
C PHE A 426 3.95 -51.15 -7.18
N GLU A 427 3.21 -52.13 -7.68
CA GLU A 427 3.48 -52.76 -8.97
C GLU A 427 3.28 -51.82 -10.15
N HIS A 428 2.30 -50.92 -10.05
CA HIS A 428 1.98 -50.02 -11.14
C HIS A 428 2.79 -48.71 -11.15
N TRP A 429 2.86 -47.99 -10.03
CA TRP A 429 3.48 -46.66 -9.98
C TRP A 429 4.94 -46.67 -9.48
N VAL A 430 5.37 -47.69 -8.72
CA VAL A 430 6.74 -47.71 -8.15
C VAL A 430 7.68 -48.64 -8.94
N ARG A 431 7.27 -49.89 -9.17
CA ARG A 431 8.11 -50.93 -9.78
C ARG A 431 8.68 -50.57 -11.16
N PRO A 432 7.96 -49.88 -12.08
CA PRO A 432 8.53 -49.52 -13.38
C PRO A 432 9.76 -48.61 -13.30
N PHE A 433 9.84 -47.72 -12.31
CA PHE A 433 10.99 -46.84 -12.10
C PHE A 433 12.15 -47.60 -11.46
N LEU A 434 11.87 -48.49 -10.51
CA LEU A 434 12.89 -49.33 -9.89
C LEU A 434 13.53 -50.30 -10.90
N ARG A 435 12.78 -50.80 -11.88
CA ARG A 435 13.32 -51.62 -12.99
C ARG A 435 14.30 -50.86 -13.89
N LYS A 436 14.29 -49.52 -13.86
CA LYS A 436 15.21 -48.65 -14.59
C LYS A 436 16.34 -48.12 -13.70
N ASP A 437 16.50 -48.67 -12.49
CA ASP A 437 17.44 -48.23 -11.46
C ASP A 437 17.30 -46.74 -11.06
N ASN A 438 16.11 -46.16 -11.23
CA ASN A 438 15.82 -44.81 -10.76
C ASN A 438 15.69 -44.79 -9.22
N LYS A 439 16.15 -43.71 -8.60
CA LYS A 439 15.82 -43.41 -7.20
C LYS A 439 14.37 -42.93 -7.11
N VAL A 440 13.57 -43.58 -6.29
CA VAL A 440 12.14 -43.26 -6.10
C VAL A 440 11.91 -42.89 -4.64
N CYS A 441 11.25 -41.77 -4.40
CA CYS A 441 10.72 -41.41 -3.08
C CYS A 441 9.19 -41.52 -3.14
N VAL A 442 8.61 -42.21 -2.16
CA VAL A 442 7.15 -42.33 -2.02
C VAL A 442 6.72 -41.58 -0.78
N ILE A 443 5.85 -40.58 -0.97
CA ILE A 443 5.26 -39.80 0.12
C ILE A 443 3.79 -40.17 0.20
N ILE A 444 3.34 -40.57 1.39
CA ILE A 444 1.95 -40.96 1.65
C ILE A 444 1.38 -39.96 2.65
N SER A 445 0.32 -39.28 2.25
CA SER A 445 -0.51 -38.47 3.14
C SER A 445 -1.79 -39.23 3.47
N ASP A 446 -2.13 -39.29 4.76
CA ASP A 446 -3.38 -39.93 5.18
C ASP A 446 -4.59 -39.08 4.74
N ALA A 447 -5.70 -39.74 4.43
CA ALA A 447 -6.96 -39.11 3.98
C ALA A 447 -6.82 -38.12 2.80
N MET A 448 -5.83 -38.32 1.92
CA MET A 448 -5.63 -37.48 0.73
C MET A 448 -6.68 -37.80 -0.35
N ARG A 449 -7.84 -37.14 -0.26
CA ARG A 449 -8.92 -37.25 -1.25
C ARG A 449 -8.45 -36.78 -2.62
N TYR A 450 -9.07 -37.31 -3.68
CA TYR A 450 -8.73 -36.97 -5.07
C TYR A 450 -8.73 -35.45 -5.33
N GLU A 451 -9.72 -34.71 -4.81
CA GLU A 451 -9.82 -33.25 -4.96
C GLU A 451 -8.63 -32.47 -4.37
N ILE A 452 -8.05 -32.99 -3.29
CA ILE A 452 -6.83 -32.43 -2.67
C ILE A 452 -5.62 -32.75 -3.56
N GLY A 453 -5.58 -33.95 -4.14
CA GLY A 453 -4.57 -34.34 -5.12
C GLY A 453 -4.60 -33.48 -6.38
N ASP A 454 -5.79 -33.12 -6.87
CA ASP A 454 -5.97 -32.18 -8.00
C ASP A 454 -5.47 -30.77 -7.68
N GLU A 455 -5.76 -30.27 -6.47
CA GLU A 455 -5.22 -28.98 -6.03
C GLU A 455 -3.68 -29.03 -5.94
N LEU A 456 -3.12 -30.07 -5.32
CA LEU A 456 -1.67 -30.23 -5.21
C LEU A 456 -1.01 -30.37 -6.60
N LEU A 457 -1.62 -31.12 -7.51
CA LEU A 457 -1.17 -31.22 -8.90
C LEU A 457 -1.06 -29.84 -9.55
N SER A 458 -2.09 -29.02 -9.37
CA SER A 458 -2.14 -27.66 -9.90
C SER A 458 -1.02 -26.78 -9.32
N LEU A 459 -0.73 -26.89 -8.02
CA LEU A 459 0.38 -26.17 -7.38
C LEU A 459 1.74 -26.63 -7.90
N ILE A 460 1.97 -27.94 -8.02
CA ILE A 460 3.25 -28.47 -8.53
C ILE A 460 3.49 -28.02 -9.98
N ARG A 461 2.45 -28.01 -10.82
CA ARG A 461 2.57 -27.60 -12.23
C ARG A 461 2.78 -26.11 -12.43
N GLN A 462 2.57 -25.28 -11.40
CA GLN A 462 2.94 -23.86 -11.44
C GLN A 462 4.44 -23.64 -11.24
N GLU A 463 5.18 -24.66 -10.83
CA GLU A 463 6.63 -24.61 -10.68
C GLU A 463 7.33 -25.11 -11.96
N ASP A 464 8.28 -24.33 -12.49
CA ASP A 464 8.93 -24.59 -13.80
C ASP A 464 9.75 -25.90 -13.87
N ARG A 465 10.02 -26.55 -12.74
CA ARG A 465 10.99 -27.67 -12.65
C ARG A 465 10.36 -29.05 -12.54
N TYR A 466 9.04 -29.13 -12.39
CA TYR A 466 8.37 -30.38 -12.06
C TYR A 466 7.35 -30.76 -13.12
N SER A 467 7.30 -32.06 -13.43
CA SER A 467 6.16 -32.67 -14.10
C SER A 467 5.36 -33.47 -13.09
N ALA A 468 4.04 -33.42 -13.21
CA ALA A 468 3.15 -34.15 -12.32
C ALA A 468 1.93 -34.66 -13.08
N GLU A 469 1.44 -35.83 -12.68
CA GLU A 469 0.27 -36.52 -13.21
C GLU A 469 -0.62 -36.96 -12.04
N LEU A 470 -1.92 -37.06 -12.28
CA LEU A 470 -2.89 -37.48 -11.28
C LEU A 470 -3.78 -38.59 -11.82
N GLU A 471 -3.78 -39.73 -11.13
CA GLU A 471 -4.61 -40.88 -11.46
C GLU A 471 -5.48 -41.28 -10.26
N PRO A 472 -6.77 -41.59 -10.46
CA PRO A 472 -7.61 -42.10 -9.38
C PRO A 472 -7.23 -43.56 -9.05
N ALA A 473 -7.19 -43.88 -7.76
CA ALA A 473 -7.04 -45.24 -7.27
C ALA A 473 -8.29 -45.65 -6.47
N LEU A 474 -8.83 -46.83 -6.77
CA LEU A 474 -9.95 -47.41 -6.02
C LEU A 474 -9.42 -47.88 -4.65
N SER A 475 -9.83 -47.20 -3.58
CA SER A 475 -9.47 -47.54 -2.20
C SER A 475 -9.84 -48.99 -1.86
N VAL A 476 -9.14 -49.58 -0.88
CA VAL A 476 -9.59 -50.80 -0.20
C VAL A 476 -10.89 -50.57 0.60
N LEU A 477 -11.67 -51.63 0.80
CA LEU A 477 -12.88 -51.65 1.65
C LEU A 477 -12.71 -52.72 2.75
N PRO A 478 -12.91 -52.40 4.05
CA PRO A 478 -13.19 -51.07 4.60
C PRO A 478 -12.00 -50.11 4.44
N SER A 479 -12.27 -48.83 4.20
CA SER A 479 -11.27 -47.80 3.89
C SER A 479 -10.67 -47.17 5.15
N TYR A 480 -10.06 -47.98 6.03
CA TYR A 480 -9.37 -47.50 7.23
C TYR A 480 -7.84 -47.51 7.05
N THR A 481 -7.15 -46.69 7.83
CA THR A 481 -5.73 -46.35 7.63
C THR A 481 -4.81 -47.57 7.56
N GLN A 482 -4.95 -48.57 8.44
CA GLN A 482 -4.00 -49.70 8.44
C GLN A 482 -4.09 -50.55 7.18
N LEU A 483 -5.31 -50.86 6.71
CA LEU A 483 -5.51 -51.62 5.46
C LEU A 483 -5.09 -50.80 4.24
N GLY A 484 -5.41 -49.50 4.22
CA GLY A 484 -4.98 -48.59 3.16
C GLY A 484 -3.45 -48.52 3.05
N MET A 485 -2.75 -48.33 4.17
CA MET A 485 -1.28 -48.29 4.18
C MET A 485 -0.65 -49.63 3.80
N ALA A 486 -1.21 -50.75 4.27
CA ALA A 486 -0.73 -52.08 3.90
C ALA A 486 -0.88 -52.36 2.40
N ALA A 487 -1.97 -51.89 1.79
CA ALA A 487 -2.24 -52.06 0.36
C ALA A 487 -1.24 -51.32 -0.54
N LEU A 488 -0.57 -50.27 -0.04
CA LEU A 488 0.43 -49.52 -0.80
C LEU A 488 1.81 -50.22 -0.82
N LEU A 489 2.04 -51.21 0.05
CA LEU A 489 3.27 -51.99 0.07
C LEU A 489 3.30 -53.04 -1.06
N PRO A 490 4.47 -53.57 -1.44
CA PRO A 490 4.53 -54.76 -2.29
C PRO A 490 3.76 -55.91 -1.61
N ASN A 491 2.74 -56.44 -2.29
CA ASN A 491 1.86 -57.47 -1.73
C ASN A 491 1.37 -58.43 -2.82
N LYS A 492 1.18 -59.71 -2.45
CA LYS A 492 0.40 -60.68 -3.25
C LYS A 492 -0.95 -60.98 -2.61
N ALA A 493 -1.00 -61.00 -1.28
CA ALA A 493 -2.19 -61.21 -0.48
C ALA A 493 -2.23 -60.24 0.71
N LEU A 494 -3.43 -59.75 1.00
CA LEU A 494 -3.75 -58.94 2.18
C LEU A 494 -4.79 -59.67 3.02
N ALA A 495 -4.60 -59.69 4.33
CA ALA A 495 -5.55 -60.27 5.27
C ALA A 495 -5.70 -59.38 6.51
N ILE A 496 -6.90 -59.30 7.05
CA ILE A 496 -7.13 -58.72 8.37
C ILE A 496 -6.92 -59.84 9.39
N ALA A 497 -6.08 -59.61 10.39
CA ALA A 497 -5.81 -60.59 11.42
C ALA A 497 -7.08 -60.88 12.24
N ASP A 498 -7.32 -62.16 12.52
CA ASP A 498 -8.48 -62.63 13.29
C ASP A 498 -8.19 -62.55 14.79
N ASN A 499 -8.00 -61.32 15.28
CA ASN A 499 -7.58 -61.04 16.65
C ASN A 499 -8.17 -59.74 17.22
N GLU A 500 -9.26 -59.24 16.62
CA GLU A 500 -9.99 -58.01 17.01
C GLU A 500 -9.18 -56.70 17.00
N THR A 501 -7.85 -56.74 16.74
CA THR A 501 -7.00 -55.54 16.72
C THR A 501 -7.09 -54.76 15.41
N GLY A 502 -7.72 -55.33 14.38
CA GLY A 502 -7.75 -54.76 13.03
C GLY A 502 -6.36 -54.72 12.37
N THR A 503 -5.39 -55.49 12.87
CA THR A 503 -4.04 -55.54 12.31
C THR A 503 -4.07 -56.17 10.92
N VAL A 504 -3.33 -55.59 9.98
CA VAL A 504 -3.29 -56.08 8.60
C VAL A 504 -1.99 -56.83 8.31
N LEU A 505 -2.14 -58.02 7.76
CA LEU A 505 -1.08 -58.90 7.30
C LEU A 505 -0.86 -58.72 5.79
N VAL A 506 0.40 -58.53 5.38
CA VAL A 506 0.87 -58.52 4.00
C VAL A 506 1.67 -59.80 3.79
N ASP A 507 1.18 -60.68 2.91
CA ASP A 507 1.80 -62.00 2.65
C ASP A 507 2.09 -62.82 3.94
N GLY A 508 1.20 -62.72 4.93
CA GLY A 508 1.30 -63.38 6.23
C GLY A 508 2.13 -62.64 7.29
N GLN A 509 2.75 -61.50 6.95
CA GLN A 509 3.54 -60.69 7.88
C GLN A 509 2.78 -59.43 8.32
N SER A 510 2.85 -59.06 9.60
CA SER A 510 2.22 -57.81 10.06
C SER A 510 2.82 -56.60 9.34
N SER A 511 1.97 -55.65 8.95
CA SER A 511 2.38 -54.35 8.37
C SER A 511 2.39 -53.20 9.38
N GLN A 512 2.14 -53.51 10.66
CA GLN A 512 2.04 -52.53 11.72
C GLN A 512 3.42 -52.02 12.14
N GLY A 513 3.59 -50.69 12.14
CA GLY A 513 4.84 -50.03 12.54
C GLY A 513 5.93 -50.05 11.47
N THR A 514 6.84 -49.09 11.57
CA THR A 514 7.90 -48.84 10.58
C THR A 514 8.80 -50.04 10.36
N ALA A 515 9.24 -50.70 11.44
CA ALA A 515 10.16 -51.84 11.35
C ALA A 515 9.62 -52.99 10.49
N ASN A 516 8.33 -53.30 10.62
CA ASN A 516 7.72 -54.36 9.83
C ASN A 516 7.52 -53.96 8.36
N ARG A 517 7.15 -52.70 8.10
CA ARG A 517 7.05 -52.17 6.73
C ARG A 517 8.39 -52.17 6.02
N THR A 518 9.47 -51.80 6.71
CA THR A 518 10.85 -51.89 6.21
C THR A 518 11.20 -53.33 5.84
N LYS A 519 10.88 -54.31 6.68
CA LYS A 519 11.12 -55.74 6.36
C LYS A 519 10.39 -56.18 5.10
N ILE A 520 9.12 -55.79 4.93
CA ILE A 520 8.32 -56.10 3.74
C ILE A 520 8.97 -55.49 2.49
N LEU A 521 9.36 -54.21 2.54
CA LEU A 521 10.03 -53.52 1.43
C LEU A 521 11.38 -54.16 1.09
N GLN A 522 12.21 -54.45 2.09
CA GLN A 522 13.52 -55.10 1.90
C GLN A 522 13.37 -56.49 1.29
N SER A 523 12.38 -57.26 1.73
CA SER A 523 12.11 -58.59 1.15
C SER A 523 11.69 -58.50 -0.31
N ALA A 524 10.94 -57.48 -0.70
CA ALA A 524 10.51 -57.28 -2.08
C ALA A 524 11.60 -56.68 -2.98
N LEU A 525 12.57 -55.96 -2.39
CA LEU A 525 13.60 -55.18 -3.10
C LEU A 525 15.03 -55.73 -2.91
N ASN A 526 15.18 -56.99 -2.48
CA ASN A 526 16.48 -57.63 -2.25
C ASN A 526 17.42 -56.80 -1.36
N GLY A 527 16.88 -56.24 -0.27
CA GLY A 527 17.62 -55.45 0.72
C GLY A 527 17.84 -53.97 0.37
N ARG A 528 17.30 -53.48 -0.76
CA ARG A 528 17.40 -52.06 -1.18
C ARG A 528 16.25 -51.16 -0.71
N GLY A 529 15.34 -51.70 0.12
CA GLY A 529 14.07 -51.08 0.52
C GLY A 529 14.04 -50.48 1.92
#